data_AF-A0A2R8C3E0-F1
#
_entry.id   AF-A0A2R8C3E0-F1
#
_cell.length_a   1.000
_cell.length_b   1.000
_cell.length_c   1.000
_cell.angle_alpha   90.00
_cell.angle_beta   90.00
_cell.angle_gamma   90.00
#
_symmetry.space_group_name_H-M   'P 1'
#
loop_
_entity.id
_entity.type
_entity.pdbx_description
1 polymer ?
#
loop_
_entity_poly.entity_id
_entity_poly.type
_entity_poly.pdbx_seq_one_letter_code
_entity_poly.pdbx_strand_id
1 'polypeptide(L)'
;MKQIIASLALLFGVGFAAAGSDLQEAVDLWLSGDDAESLPILSKLAKSGDTDARLLLAQIEVTDKGPSPYRLSLSKQQARDLFRQVDETSPFATSWLTVEAQSGDPLAAALLRARSADPDPEVIVQLAALGEHQATDHPSRIVSLYGTPEDRQMLANSPHLLSELAPYVAYLSDMPEPRGDGLAALRHVIGRTDGIDAGDAETLGMAGLLALGFGFGDASPANRWYKPVQGWVMTASETRPIANLCNAQCGSQAPACGMAMMALAGGYFEVIRIDSPLEKLIPQEVFLDSKRAQLMTLRRAALARSETNNPPGLNEIAAYSQCAADLVQQERQTYRKLK
;
A
#
# COMPACT_ATOMS: atom_id res chain seq x y z
N MET A 1 11.12 -47.11 44.50
CA MET A 1 11.86 -46.63 43.31
C MET A 1 11.19 -45.35 42.81
N LYS A 2 11.77 -44.19 43.12
CA LYS A 2 11.34 -42.87 42.63
C LYS A 2 12.54 -42.28 41.87
N GLN A 3 12.42 -42.11 40.56
CA GLN A 3 13.44 -41.43 39.76
C GLN A 3 13.14 -39.92 39.74
N ILE A 4 14.12 -39.15 40.21
CA ILE A 4 14.16 -37.69 40.14
C ILE A 4 14.88 -37.36 38.83
N ILE A 5 14.16 -36.80 37.86
CA ILE A 5 14.75 -36.23 36.65
C ILE A 5 14.94 -34.74 36.91
N ALA A 6 16.19 -34.31 37.04
CA ALA A 6 16.58 -32.91 37.12
C ALA A 6 16.75 -32.37 35.69
N SER A 7 15.84 -31.48 35.27
CA SER A 7 15.96 -30.74 34.01
C SER A 7 16.82 -29.50 34.23
N LEU A 8 18.02 -29.52 33.66
CA LEU A 8 18.96 -28.42 33.63
C LEU A 8 18.53 -27.43 32.53
N ALA A 9 17.93 -26.31 32.91
CA ALA A 9 17.62 -25.21 32.00
C ALA A 9 18.87 -24.34 31.81
N LEU A 10 19.63 -24.60 30.74
CA LEU A 10 20.71 -23.73 30.27
C LEU A 10 20.09 -22.56 29.50
N LEU A 11 19.94 -21.42 30.18
CA LEU A 11 19.64 -20.12 29.60
C LEU A 11 20.86 -19.61 28.82
N PHE A 12 20.92 -19.91 27.52
CA PHE A 12 21.81 -19.24 26.58
C PHE A 12 21.22 -17.87 26.20
N GLY A 13 21.43 -16.88 27.06
CA GLY A 13 21.24 -15.47 26.71
C GLY A 13 22.44 -14.98 25.90
N VAL A 14 22.50 -15.36 24.61
CA VAL A 14 23.46 -14.76 23.67
C VAL A 14 22.83 -13.46 23.15
N GLY A 15 23.06 -12.38 23.87
CA GLY A 15 22.78 -11.04 23.36
C GLY A 15 23.75 -10.69 22.24
N PHE A 16 23.44 -11.07 21.01
CA PHE A 16 24.03 -10.43 19.85
C PHE A 16 23.45 -9.02 19.78
N ALA A 17 24.18 -8.05 20.32
CA ALA A 17 24.02 -6.66 19.89
C ALA A 17 24.47 -6.63 18.43
N ALA A 18 23.56 -6.94 17.52
CA ALA A 18 23.76 -6.72 16.09
C ALA A 18 23.86 -5.20 15.91
N ALA A 19 25.08 -4.70 15.71
CA ALA A 19 25.26 -3.37 15.16
C ALA A 19 24.57 -3.38 13.79
N GLY A 20 23.42 -2.71 13.68
CA GLY A 20 22.70 -2.57 12.42
C GLY A 20 23.63 -1.90 11.40
N SER A 21 23.56 -2.34 10.14
CA SER A 21 24.22 -1.62 9.05
C SER A 21 23.58 -0.24 8.87
N ASP A 22 24.31 0.70 8.26
CA ASP A 22 23.76 2.00 7.84
C ASP A 22 22.45 1.85 7.03
N LEU A 23 22.33 0.77 6.24
CA LEU A 23 21.11 0.43 5.50
C LEU A 23 19.95 0.10 6.44
N GLN A 24 20.17 -0.73 7.46
CA GLN A 24 19.14 -1.08 8.43
C GLN A 24 18.69 0.15 9.23
N GLU A 25 19.62 1.00 9.65
CA GLU A 25 19.30 2.27 10.32
C GLU A 25 18.40 3.15 9.43
N ALA A 26 18.74 3.28 8.15
CA ALA A 26 17.95 4.05 7.20
C ALA A 26 16.54 3.46 6.98
N VAL A 27 16.42 2.12 6.92
CA VAL A 27 15.13 1.41 6.83
C VAL A 27 14.30 1.65 8.08
N ASP A 28 14.88 1.54 9.27
CA ASP A 28 14.18 1.74 10.55
C ASP A 28 13.67 3.18 10.67
N LEU A 29 14.51 4.16 10.33
CA LEU A 29 14.12 5.58 10.26
C LEU A 29 12.97 5.79 9.27
N TRP A 30 13.05 5.18 8.08
CA TRP A 30 11.99 5.30 7.07
C TRP A 30 10.66 4.67 7.54
N LEU A 31 10.71 3.47 8.15
CA LEU A 31 9.56 2.77 8.73
C LEU A 31 8.95 3.53 9.92
N SER A 32 9.74 4.34 10.62
CA SER A 32 9.25 5.26 11.65
C SER A 32 8.57 6.52 11.08
N GLY A 33 8.74 6.78 9.78
CA GLY A 33 8.19 7.95 9.07
C GLY A 33 9.15 9.13 8.93
N ASP A 34 10.42 8.98 9.31
CA ASP A 34 11.43 10.04 9.23
C ASP A 34 12.12 10.05 7.87
N ASP A 35 11.45 10.64 6.87
CA ASP A 35 12.01 10.82 5.53
C ASP A 35 13.19 11.80 5.50
N ALA A 36 13.28 12.72 6.47
CA ALA A 36 14.31 13.76 6.48
C ALA A 36 15.69 13.19 6.85
N GLU A 37 15.72 12.19 7.73
CA GLU A 37 16.95 11.48 8.09
C GLU A 37 17.18 10.23 7.21
N SER A 38 16.15 9.43 6.93
CA SER A 38 16.31 8.17 6.19
C SER A 38 16.72 8.34 4.74
N LEU A 39 16.06 9.22 3.98
CA LEU A 39 16.27 9.32 2.53
C LEU A 39 17.68 9.81 2.18
N PRO A 40 18.29 10.79 2.89
CA PRO A 40 19.70 11.13 2.68
C PRO A 40 20.66 9.97 2.92
N ILE A 41 20.42 9.14 3.95
CA ILE A 41 21.27 7.96 4.23
C ILE A 41 21.14 6.96 3.07
N LEU A 42 19.91 6.62 2.66
CA LEU A 42 19.67 5.74 1.50
C LEU A 42 20.32 6.28 0.23
N SER A 43 20.21 7.57 -0.05
CA SER A 43 20.83 8.20 -1.22
C SER A 43 22.35 8.13 -1.18
N LYS A 44 22.96 8.34 0.00
CA LYS A 44 24.41 8.19 0.18
C LYS A 44 24.85 6.75 -0.10
N LEU A 45 24.16 5.76 0.48
CA LEU A 45 24.43 4.34 0.26
C LEU A 45 24.29 3.95 -1.22
N ALA A 46 23.21 4.39 -1.86
CA ALA A 46 22.98 4.16 -3.29
C ALA A 46 24.10 4.73 -4.16
N LYS A 47 24.58 5.95 -3.86
CA LYS A 47 25.72 6.56 -4.54
C LYS A 47 27.04 5.84 -4.28
N SER A 48 27.19 5.24 -3.10
CA SER A 48 28.36 4.42 -2.75
C SER A 48 28.35 3.00 -3.35
N GLY A 49 27.29 2.62 -4.08
CA GLY A 49 27.22 1.32 -4.77
C GLY A 49 26.38 0.26 -4.07
N ASP A 50 25.65 0.60 -3.02
CA ASP A 50 24.74 -0.33 -2.36
C ASP A 50 23.51 -0.61 -3.23
N THR A 51 23.41 -1.83 -3.78
CA THR A 51 22.31 -2.27 -4.67
C THR A 51 20.97 -2.26 -3.96
N ASP A 52 20.91 -2.69 -2.70
CA ASP A 52 19.66 -2.77 -1.95
C ASP A 52 19.11 -1.37 -1.63
N ALA A 53 19.99 -0.43 -1.28
CA ALA A 53 19.62 0.99 -1.14
C ALA A 53 19.11 1.58 -2.46
N ARG A 54 19.72 1.24 -3.60
CA ARG A 54 19.27 1.68 -4.94
C ARG A 54 17.88 1.17 -5.30
N LEU A 55 17.64 -0.12 -5.07
CA LEU A 55 16.35 -0.75 -5.32
C LEU A 55 15.27 -0.13 -4.43
N LEU A 56 15.51 -0.05 -3.12
CA LEU A 56 14.55 0.52 -2.17
C LEU A 56 14.21 1.96 -2.51
N LEU A 57 15.23 2.80 -2.76
CA LEU A 57 15.04 4.21 -3.07
C LEU A 57 14.26 4.41 -4.39
N ALA A 58 14.51 3.57 -5.40
CA ALA A 58 13.76 3.61 -6.66
C ALA A 58 12.30 3.18 -6.51
N GLN A 59 11.99 2.31 -5.55
CA GLN A 59 10.61 1.90 -5.25
C GLN A 59 9.91 2.97 -4.42
N ILE A 60 10.53 3.51 -3.36
CA ILE A 60 9.99 4.64 -2.57
C ILE A 60 9.63 5.83 -3.48
N GLU A 61 10.44 6.10 -4.51
CA GLU A 61 10.16 7.17 -5.45
C GLU A 61 8.77 7.04 -6.09
N VAL A 62 8.36 5.82 -6.43
CA VAL A 62 7.16 5.53 -7.24
C VAL A 62 5.96 5.02 -6.44
N THR A 63 6.18 4.30 -5.34
CA THR A 63 5.10 3.62 -4.59
C THR A 63 4.52 4.47 -3.46
N ASP A 64 5.22 5.53 -3.03
CA ASP A 64 4.79 6.37 -1.91
C ASP A 64 3.55 7.21 -2.27
N LYS A 65 2.38 6.66 -1.95
CA LYS A 65 1.05 7.25 -2.18
C LYS A 65 0.77 8.39 -1.19
N GLY A 66 1.41 9.53 -1.41
CA GLY A 66 1.27 10.71 -0.56
C GLY A 66 2.65 11.18 -0.08
N PRO A 67 3.36 12.00 -0.87
CA PRO A 67 4.72 12.39 -0.53
C PRO A 67 4.74 13.11 0.81
N SER A 68 5.75 12.81 1.64
CA SER A 68 5.92 13.49 2.92
C SER A 68 6.17 15.00 2.76
N PRO A 69 5.96 15.78 3.84
CA PRO A 69 6.36 17.18 3.87
C PRO A 69 7.84 17.40 3.49
N TYR A 70 8.74 16.52 3.93
CA TYR A 70 10.15 16.56 3.53
C TYR A 70 10.30 16.45 2.01
N ARG A 71 9.73 15.42 1.39
CA ARG A 71 9.82 15.22 -0.07
C ARG A 71 9.25 16.40 -0.86
N LEU A 72 8.13 16.98 -0.40
CA LEU A 72 7.54 18.15 -1.06
C LEU A 72 8.31 19.45 -0.85
N SER A 73 9.13 19.54 0.20
CA SER A 73 10.00 20.70 0.44
C SER A 73 11.23 20.74 -0.48
N LEU A 74 11.55 19.62 -1.13
CA LEU A 74 12.71 19.53 -2.02
C LEU A 74 12.47 20.31 -3.31
N SER A 75 13.47 21.08 -3.73
CA SER A 75 13.53 21.59 -5.10
C SER A 75 13.66 20.43 -6.10
N LYS A 76 13.35 20.70 -7.37
CA LYS A 76 13.52 19.72 -8.47
C LYS A 76 14.94 19.14 -8.50
N GLN A 77 15.96 19.95 -8.26
CA GLN A 77 17.35 19.49 -8.26
C GLN A 77 17.63 18.59 -7.05
N GLN A 78 17.22 18.99 -5.85
CA GLN A 78 17.40 18.16 -4.65
C GLN A 78 16.67 16.81 -4.77
N ALA A 79 15.46 16.79 -5.30
CA ALA A 79 14.73 15.55 -5.54
C ALA A 79 15.46 14.63 -6.54
N ARG A 80 16.03 15.21 -7.62
CA ARG A 80 16.86 14.46 -8.58
C ARG A 80 18.12 13.91 -7.92
N ASP A 81 18.84 14.74 -7.18
CA ASP A 81 20.08 14.33 -6.50
C ASP A 81 19.81 13.25 -5.45
N LEU A 82 18.62 13.25 -4.85
CA LEU A 82 18.20 12.26 -3.87
C LEU A 82 17.91 10.91 -4.54
N PHE A 83 17.01 10.87 -5.52
CA PHE A 83 16.42 9.62 -6.05
C PHE A 83 17.07 9.05 -7.31
N ARG A 84 18.03 9.73 -7.93
CA ARG A 84 18.55 9.33 -9.26
C ARG A 84 20.07 9.25 -9.29
N GLN A 85 20.58 8.45 -10.23
CA GLN A 85 21.96 8.55 -10.65
C GLN A 85 22.12 9.80 -11.52
N VAL A 86 22.86 10.78 -11.02
CA VAL A 86 23.22 11.97 -11.79
C VAL A 86 24.49 11.65 -12.58
N ASP A 87 24.40 11.80 -13.89
CA ASP A 87 25.54 11.76 -14.81
C ASP A 87 25.86 13.20 -15.23
N GLU A 88 27.08 13.66 -15.03
CA GLU A 88 27.51 15.01 -15.41
C GLU A 88 27.45 15.24 -16.93
N THR A 89 27.45 14.15 -17.72
CA THR A 89 27.45 14.19 -19.19
C THR A 89 26.04 14.15 -19.79
N SER A 90 25.01 13.83 -18.99
CA SER A 90 23.62 13.77 -19.43
C SER A 90 22.74 14.74 -18.65
N PRO A 91 21.93 15.59 -19.31
CA PRO A 91 20.97 16.43 -18.61
C PRO A 91 19.85 15.61 -17.94
N PHE A 92 19.70 14.33 -18.30
CA PHE A 92 18.70 13.41 -17.75
C PHE A 92 19.35 12.46 -16.73
N ALA A 93 18.84 12.49 -15.51
CA ALA A 93 19.28 11.58 -14.45
C ALA A 93 18.58 10.22 -14.60
N THR A 94 19.32 9.13 -14.42
CA THR A 94 18.83 7.76 -14.60
C THR A 94 18.19 7.25 -13.31
N SER A 95 17.07 6.52 -13.41
CA SER A 95 16.48 5.90 -12.22
C SER A 95 17.40 4.81 -11.69
N TRP A 96 17.56 4.70 -10.36
CA TRP A 96 18.37 3.62 -9.78
C TRP A 96 17.91 2.23 -10.21
N LEU A 97 16.60 2.03 -10.41
CA LEU A 97 16.07 0.78 -10.94
C LEU A 97 16.60 0.45 -12.35
N THR A 98 16.71 1.46 -13.21
CA THR A 98 17.28 1.29 -14.56
C THR A 98 18.77 0.95 -14.49
N VAL A 99 19.51 1.58 -13.57
CA VAL A 99 20.95 1.31 -13.36
C VAL A 99 21.18 -0.15 -12.98
N GLU A 100 20.44 -0.66 -12.00
CA GLU A 100 20.58 -2.05 -11.55
C GLU A 100 20.12 -3.04 -12.63
N ALA A 101 19.02 -2.76 -13.33
CA ALA A 101 18.55 -3.61 -14.43
C ALA A 101 19.59 -3.72 -15.57
N GLN A 102 20.22 -2.61 -15.95
CA GLN A 102 21.29 -2.59 -16.95
C GLN A 102 22.57 -3.28 -16.47
N SER A 103 22.80 -3.30 -15.17
CA SER A 103 23.90 -4.03 -14.53
C SER A 103 23.62 -5.53 -14.38
N GLY A 104 22.44 -6.00 -14.79
CA GLY A 104 22.07 -7.41 -14.79
C GLY A 104 21.37 -7.88 -13.52
N ASP A 105 20.92 -6.98 -12.64
CA ASP A 105 20.14 -7.38 -11.47
C ASP A 105 18.75 -7.91 -11.91
N PRO A 106 18.41 -9.17 -11.61
CA PRO A 106 17.18 -9.79 -12.10
C PRO A 106 15.93 -9.19 -11.45
N LEU A 107 16.03 -8.71 -10.22
CA LEU A 107 14.90 -8.10 -9.51
C LEU A 107 14.61 -6.71 -10.06
N ALA A 108 15.64 -5.91 -10.30
CA ALA A 108 15.52 -4.62 -10.97
C ALA A 108 14.83 -4.74 -12.34
N ALA A 109 15.23 -5.74 -13.13
CA ALA A 109 14.64 -6.02 -14.44
C ALA A 109 13.15 -6.41 -14.34
N ALA A 110 12.80 -7.29 -13.39
CA ALA A 110 11.41 -7.69 -13.17
C ALA A 110 10.53 -6.52 -12.70
N LEU A 111 11.00 -5.73 -11.72
CA LEU A 111 10.32 -4.55 -11.23
C LEU A 111 10.15 -3.48 -12.32
N LEU A 112 11.09 -3.35 -13.25
CA LEU A 112 10.97 -2.43 -14.38
C LEU A 112 9.91 -2.92 -15.39
N ARG A 113 9.92 -4.21 -15.74
CA ARG A 113 8.91 -4.85 -16.60
C ARG A 113 7.50 -4.72 -16.01
N ALA A 114 7.36 -4.90 -14.70
CA ALA A 114 6.08 -4.84 -14.00
C ALA A 114 5.40 -3.47 -14.09
N ARG A 115 6.12 -2.40 -14.47
CA ARG A 115 5.56 -1.06 -14.70
C ARG A 115 4.96 -0.89 -16.10
N SER A 116 5.10 -1.88 -16.98
CA SER A 116 4.53 -1.84 -18.33
C SER A 116 3.00 -1.79 -18.30
N ALA A 117 2.42 -1.17 -19.33
CA ALA A 117 0.98 -1.24 -19.59
C ALA A 117 0.60 -2.48 -20.42
N ASP A 118 1.59 -3.23 -20.92
CA ASP A 118 1.36 -4.45 -21.67
C ASP A 118 1.17 -5.64 -20.71
N PRO A 119 0.17 -6.53 -20.94
CA PRO A 119 0.02 -7.78 -20.20
C PRO A 119 1.27 -8.65 -20.30
N ASP A 120 1.84 -9.00 -19.15
CA ASP A 120 3.01 -9.86 -19.04
C ASP A 120 2.85 -10.80 -17.85
N PRO A 121 2.16 -11.94 -17.99
CA PRO A 121 1.95 -12.84 -16.87
C PRO A 121 3.24 -13.49 -16.35
N GLU A 122 4.28 -13.59 -17.18
CA GLU A 122 5.56 -14.15 -16.76
C GLU A 122 6.23 -13.27 -15.69
N VAL A 123 6.06 -11.94 -15.77
CA VAL A 123 6.62 -11.03 -14.76
C VAL A 123 6.03 -11.28 -13.37
N ILE A 124 4.78 -11.72 -13.28
CA ILE A 124 4.11 -12.06 -12.00
C ILE A 124 4.80 -13.27 -11.36
N VAL A 125 5.05 -14.32 -12.14
CA VAL A 125 5.76 -15.52 -11.68
C VAL A 125 7.20 -15.16 -11.29
N GLN A 126 7.87 -14.32 -12.08
CA GLN A 126 9.24 -13.89 -11.82
C GLN A 126 9.35 -13.09 -10.51
N LEU A 127 8.48 -12.11 -10.28
CA LEU A 127 8.47 -11.32 -9.05
C LEU A 127 8.21 -12.18 -7.81
N ALA A 128 7.22 -13.07 -7.87
CA ALA A 128 6.93 -13.98 -6.77
C ALA A 128 8.10 -14.93 -6.49
N ALA A 129 8.79 -15.43 -7.52
CA ALA A 129 9.99 -16.25 -7.35
C ALA A 129 11.17 -15.49 -6.73
N LEU A 130 11.20 -14.17 -6.88
CA LEU A 130 12.18 -13.27 -6.25
C LEU A 130 11.76 -12.81 -4.85
N GLY A 131 10.59 -13.24 -4.36
CA GLY A 131 10.06 -12.89 -3.04
C GLY A 131 9.28 -11.56 -2.99
N GLU A 132 9.00 -10.95 -4.14
CA GLU A 132 8.22 -9.70 -4.25
C GLU A 132 6.76 -10.00 -4.63
N HIS A 133 6.01 -10.54 -3.68
CA HIS A 133 4.60 -10.88 -3.86
C HIS A 133 3.73 -9.63 -4.08
N GLN A 134 3.93 -8.56 -3.32
CA GLN A 134 3.16 -7.33 -3.40
C GLN A 134 3.43 -6.55 -4.69
N ALA A 135 4.65 -6.64 -5.22
CA ALA A 135 4.98 -6.06 -6.52
C ALA A 135 4.18 -6.69 -7.69
N THR A 136 3.51 -7.82 -7.47
CA THR A 136 2.63 -8.45 -8.45
C THR A 136 1.29 -7.72 -8.63
N ASP A 137 0.90 -6.78 -7.75
CA ASP A 137 -0.39 -6.09 -7.83
C ASP A 137 -0.63 -5.42 -9.19
N HIS A 138 0.31 -4.55 -9.58
CA HIS A 138 0.19 -3.81 -10.83
C HIS A 138 0.12 -4.72 -12.06
N PRO A 139 1.07 -5.63 -12.32
CA PRO A 139 1.00 -6.51 -13.48
C PRO A 139 -0.23 -7.42 -13.46
N SER A 140 -0.68 -7.89 -12.29
CA SER A 140 -1.94 -8.67 -12.17
C SER A 140 -3.14 -7.87 -12.64
N ARG A 141 -3.23 -6.58 -12.30
CA ARG A 141 -4.31 -5.69 -12.77
C ARG A 141 -4.21 -5.43 -14.27
N ILE A 142 -3.00 -5.21 -14.80
CA ILE A 142 -2.78 -5.03 -16.25
C ILE A 142 -3.23 -6.27 -17.02
N VAL A 143 -2.86 -7.47 -16.57
CA VAL A 143 -3.34 -8.73 -17.15
C VAL A 143 -4.86 -8.84 -17.06
N SER A 144 -5.45 -8.47 -15.91
CA SER A 144 -6.90 -8.52 -15.74
C SER A 144 -7.63 -7.61 -16.74
N LEU A 145 -7.15 -6.38 -16.91
CA LEU A 145 -7.78 -5.35 -17.76
C LEU A 145 -7.54 -5.55 -19.25
N TYR A 146 -6.32 -5.90 -19.63
CA TYR A 146 -5.88 -5.85 -21.02
C TYR A 146 -5.43 -7.20 -21.58
N GLY A 147 -5.33 -8.24 -20.72
CA GLY A 147 -4.97 -9.59 -21.13
C GLY A 147 -6.07 -10.29 -21.92
N THR A 148 -5.70 -11.42 -22.52
CA THR A 148 -6.63 -12.35 -23.16
C THR A 148 -7.49 -13.08 -22.11
N PRO A 149 -8.61 -13.70 -22.50
CA PRO A 149 -9.35 -14.61 -21.61
C PRO A 149 -8.46 -15.72 -21.01
N GLU A 150 -7.52 -16.24 -21.80
CA GLU A 150 -6.55 -17.24 -21.37
C GLU A 150 -5.61 -16.70 -20.30
N ASP A 151 -5.12 -15.46 -20.46
CA ASP A 151 -4.26 -14.81 -19.46
C ASP A 151 -4.99 -14.61 -18.13
N ARG A 152 -6.26 -14.16 -18.18
CA ARG A 152 -7.10 -14.01 -16.99
C ARG A 152 -7.36 -15.33 -16.30
N GLN A 153 -7.66 -16.38 -17.06
CA GLN A 153 -7.88 -17.71 -16.51
C GLN A 153 -6.61 -18.28 -15.86
N MET A 154 -5.44 -18.05 -16.48
CA MET A 154 -4.15 -18.43 -15.91
C MET A 154 -3.88 -17.65 -14.62
N LEU A 155 -4.09 -16.34 -14.62
CA LEU A 155 -3.91 -15.50 -13.43
C LEU A 155 -4.85 -15.93 -12.30
N ALA A 156 -6.12 -16.18 -12.59
CA ALA A 156 -7.11 -16.66 -11.61
C ALA A 156 -6.73 -18.01 -10.96
N ASN A 157 -6.00 -18.85 -11.69
CA ASN A 157 -5.50 -20.15 -11.20
C ASN A 157 -4.07 -20.07 -10.63
N SER A 158 -3.44 -18.91 -10.66
CA SER A 158 -2.05 -18.73 -10.24
C SER A 158 -1.95 -18.77 -8.70
N PRO A 159 -1.01 -19.54 -8.12
CA PRO A 159 -0.73 -19.46 -6.69
C PRO A 159 -0.07 -18.13 -6.28
N HIS A 160 0.27 -17.27 -7.26
CA HIS A 160 0.89 -15.97 -7.05
C HIS A 160 -0.10 -14.81 -7.12
N LEU A 161 -1.39 -15.08 -7.39
CA LEU A 161 -2.42 -14.06 -7.32
C LEU A 161 -2.66 -13.68 -5.85
N LEU A 162 -2.47 -12.41 -5.55
CA LEU A 162 -2.84 -11.84 -4.25
C LEU A 162 -4.33 -12.04 -3.99
N SER A 163 -4.68 -12.49 -2.78
CA SER A 163 -6.04 -12.88 -2.41
C SER A 163 -7.05 -11.74 -2.57
N GLU A 164 -6.60 -10.53 -2.28
CA GLU A 164 -7.29 -9.25 -2.37
C GLU A 164 -7.51 -8.79 -3.82
N LEU A 165 -6.79 -9.38 -4.79
CA LEU A 165 -6.97 -9.13 -6.22
C LEU A 165 -7.82 -10.18 -6.92
N ALA A 166 -8.03 -11.35 -6.32
CA ALA A 166 -8.97 -12.34 -6.83
C ALA A 166 -10.35 -11.77 -7.24
N PRO A 167 -10.96 -10.82 -6.50
CA PRO A 167 -12.24 -10.24 -6.89
C PRO A 167 -12.13 -9.38 -8.15
N TYR A 168 -11.01 -8.68 -8.31
CA TYR A 168 -10.72 -7.86 -9.48
C TYR A 168 -10.59 -8.71 -10.73
N VAL A 169 -9.85 -9.83 -10.64
CA VAL A 169 -9.68 -10.79 -11.74
C VAL A 169 -11.02 -11.43 -12.09
N ALA A 170 -11.76 -11.91 -11.08
CA ALA A 170 -13.04 -12.58 -11.27
C ALA A 170 -14.06 -11.66 -11.98
N TYR A 171 -14.16 -10.40 -11.56
CA TYR A 171 -15.02 -9.41 -12.20
C TYR A 171 -14.68 -9.20 -13.68
N LEU A 172 -13.39 -9.04 -14.00
CA LEU A 172 -12.95 -8.78 -15.37
C LEU A 172 -12.93 -10.03 -16.25
N SER A 173 -13.17 -11.21 -15.67
CA SER A 173 -13.22 -12.48 -16.40
C SER A 173 -14.61 -12.77 -16.98
N ASP A 174 -15.69 -12.24 -16.39
CA ASP A 174 -17.07 -12.48 -16.79
C ASP A 174 -17.80 -11.20 -17.25
N MET A 175 -19.06 -11.33 -17.67
CA MET A 175 -19.91 -10.24 -18.18
C MET A 175 -19.97 -9.03 -17.22
N PRO A 176 -19.94 -7.78 -17.73
CA PRO A 176 -19.92 -6.59 -16.87
C PRO A 176 -21.26 -6.37 -16.16
N GLU A 177 -21.26 -6.48 -14.83
CA GLU A 177 -22.34 -6.00 -13.95
C GLU A 177 -22.18 -4.49 -13.65
N PRO A 178 -23.26 -3.73 -13.42
CA PRO A 178 -23.17 -2.34 -12.96
C PRO A 178 -22.37 -2.24 -11.66
N ARG A 179 -21.33 -1.38 -11.62
CA ARG A 179 -20.38 -1.27 -10.48
C ARG A 179 -19.78 -2.63 -10.10
N GLY A 180 -19.52 -3.49 -11.08
CA GLY A 180 -19.10 -4.86 -10.83
C GLY A 180 -17.77 -4.98 -10.10
N ASP A 181 -16.88 -3.99 -10.21
CA ASP A 181 -15.67 -3.87 -9.40
C ASP A 181 -15.98 -3.71 -7.90
N GLY A 182 -16.91 -2.81 -7.56
CA GLY A 182 -17.40 -2.59 -6.20
C GLY A 182 -18.19 -3.78 -5.64
N LEU A 183 -18.99 -4.45 -6.48
CA LEU A 183 -19.72 -5.67 -6.10
C LEU A 183 -18.76 -6.83 -5.83
N ALA A 184 -17.73 -7.00 -6.65
CA ALA A 184 -16.71 -8.01 -6.44
C ALA A 184 -15.93 -7.75 -5.15
N ALA A 185 -15.51 -6.51 -4.91
CA ALA A 185 -14.90 -6.10 -3.65
C ALA A 185 -15.83 -6.41 -2.45
N LEU A 186 -17.13 -6.11 -2.56
CA LEU A 186 -18.08 -6.43 -1.50
C LEU A 186 -18.18 -7.94 -1.26
N ARG A 187 -18.34 -8.76 -2.30
CA ARG A 187 -18.40 -10.24 -2.18
C ARG A 187 -17.16 -10.80 -1.48
N HIS A 188 -15.99 -10.25 -1.77
CA HIS A 188 -14.74 -10.61 -1.12
C HIS A 188 -14.71 -10.22 0.36
N VAL A 189 -15.01 -8.96 0.65
CA VAL A 189 -15.05 -8.42 2.02
C VAL A 189 -16.01 -9.20 2.91
N ILE A 190 -17.17 -9.62 2.37
CA ILE A 190 -18.16 -10.42 3.12
C ILE A 190 -17.78 -11.91 3.14
N GLY A 191 -16.94 -12.38 2.21
CA GLY A 191 -16.55 -13.79 2.08
C GLY A 191 -17.65 -14.70 1.54
N ARG A 192 -18.70 -14.13 0.91
CA ARG A 192 -19.83 -14.88 0.33
C ARG A 192 -20.52 -14.06 -0.76
N THR A 193 -21.31 -14.75 -1.58
CA THR A 193 -22.04 -14.12 -2.71
C THR A 193 -23.56 -14.02 -2.48
N ASP A 194 -24.11 -14.77 -1.52
CA ASP A 194 -25.54 -14.78 -1.23
C ASP A 194 -26.02 -13.42 -0.68
N GLY A 195 -27.08 -12.90 -1.29
CA GLY A 195 -27.69 -11.62 -0.90
C GLY A 195 -26.98 -10.36 -1.41
N ILE A 196 -25.90 -10.50 -2.19
CA ILE A 196 -25.21 -9.38 -2.85
C ILE A 196 -25.70 -9.29 -4.30
N ASP A 197 -26.72 -8.47 -4.49
CA ASP A 197 -27.46 -8.33 -5.75
C ASP A 197 -27.30 -6.94 -6.35
N ALA A 198 -27.10 -6.86 -7.67
CA ALA A 198 -26.91 -5.61 -8.39
C ALA A 198 -28.21 -4.78 -8.55
N GLY A 199 -29.38 -5.36 -8.29
CA GLY A 199 -30.67 -4.67 -8.25
C GLY A 199 -31.02 -4.07 -6.89
N ASP A 200 -30.26 -4.37 -5.84
CA ASP A 200 -30.50 -3.84 -4.50
C ASP A 200 -29.73 -2.52 -4.25
N ALA A 201 -30.47 -1.49 -3.84
CA ALA A 201 -29.94 -0.13 -3.69
C ALA A 201 -28.88 0.00 -2.59
N GLU A 202 -29.02 -0.68 -1.46
CA GLU A 202 -28.04 -0.64 -0.37
C GLU A 202 -26.73 -1.31 -0.80
N THR A 203 -26.83 -2.42 -1.54
CA THR A 203 -25.70 -3.16 -2.12
C THR A 203 -24.96 -2.30 -3.13
N LEU A 204 -25.67 -1.70 -4.09
CA LEU A 204 -25.05 -0.78 -5.04
C LEU A 204 -24.45 0.44 -4.33
N GLY A 205 -25.09 0.92 -3.27
CA GLY A 205 -24.58 1.96 -2.39
C GLY A 205 -23.20 1.59 -1.82
N MET A 206 -23.10 0.47 -1.12
CA MET A 206 -21.81 0.02 -0.56
C MET A 206 -20.77 -0.31 -1.64
N ALA A 207 -21.19 -0.96 -2.74
CA ALA A 207 -20.32 -1.25 -3.87
C ALA A 207 -19.71 0.04 -4.47
N GLY A 208 -20.50 1.11 -4.60
CA GLY A 208 -20.01 2.41 -5.07
C GLY A 208 -18.95 3.01 -4.14
N LEU A 209 -19.13 2.85 -2.83
CA LEU A 209 -18.15 3.29 -1.82
C LEU A 209 -16.85 2.49 -1.92
N LEU A 210 -16.94 1.16 -2.06
CA LEU A 210 -15.78 0.30 -2.17
C LEU A 210 -15.01 0.51 -3.48
N ALA A 211 -15.70 0.80 -4.58
CA ALA A 211 -15.07 1.04 -5.88
C ALA A 211 -14.33 2.39 -5.95
N LEU A 212 -14.95 3.47 -5.45
CA LEU A 212 -14.53 4.84 -5.74
C LEU A 212 -14.27 5.71 -4.50
N GLY A 213 -14.59 5.20 -3.31
CA GLY A 213 -14.41 5.90 -2.04
C GLY A 213 -15.41 7.02 -1.80
N PHE A 214 -14.97 8.04 -1.06
CA PHE A 214 -15.79 9.09 -0.47
C PHE A 214 -16.68 9.80 -1.50
N GLY A 215 -17.94 10.07 -1.15
CA GLY A 215 -18.89 10.73 -2.05
C GLY A 215 -19.41 9.86 -3.20
N PHE A 216 -18.97 8.61 -3.31
CA PHE A 216 -19.58 7.61 -4.16
C PHE A 216 -20.25 6.55 -3.29
N GLY A 217 -21.50 6.21 -3.63
CA GLY A 217 -22.21 5.17 -2.91
C GLY A 217 -22.88 5.63 -1.60
N ASP A 218 -23.06 4.68 -0.68
CA ASP A 218 -23.74 4.87 0.60
C ASP A 218 -22.87 4.35 1.75
N ALA A 219 -22.32 5.31 2.49
CA ALA A 219 -21.52 5.05 3.67
C ALA A 219 -22.28 5.34 4.98
N SER A 220 -23.62 5.42 4.91
CA SER A 220 -24.48 5.57 6.08
C SER A 220 -24.34 4.36 7.00
N PRO A 221 -24.28 4.56 8.33
CA PRO A 221 -24.39 3.47 9.30
C PRO A 221 -25.70 2.66 9.20
N ALA A 222 -26.73 3.20 8.52
CA ALA A 222 -27.98 2.50 8.27
C ALA A 222 -27.89 1.48 7.12
N ASN A 223 -26.88 1.60 6.25
CA ASN A 223 -26.66 0.62 5.17
C ASN A 223 -26.31 -0.73 5.79
N ARG A 224 -27.03 -1.81 5.43
CA ARG A 224 -26.82 -3.12 6.05
C ARG A 224 -25.41 -3.69 5.90
N TRP A 225 -24.67 -3.25 4.88
CA TRP A 225 -23.30 -3.69 4.62
C TRP A 225 -22.25 -2.88 5.41
N TYR A 226 -22.65 -1.76 6.03
CA TYR A 226 -21.73 -0.89 6.74
C TYR A 226 -20.96 -1.62 7.85
N LYS A 227 -21.66 -2.40 8.69
CA LYS A 227 -21.02 -3.11 9.81
C LYS A 227 -20.08 -4.23 9.36
N PRO A 228 -20.46 -5.11 8.41
CA PRO A 228 -19.52 -6.07 7.84
C PRO A 228 -18.26 -5.44 7.23
N VAL A 229 -18.43 -4.39 6.41
CA VAL A 229 -17.28 -3.69 5.78
C VAL A 229 -16.42 -3.00 6.85
N GLN A 230 -17.03 -2.35 7.84
CA GLN A 230 -16.32 -1.79 8.98
C GLN A 230 -15.54 -2.86 9.75
N GLY A 231 -16.12 -4.04 9.93
CA GLY A 231 -15.45 -5.19 10.52
C GLY A 231 -14.17 -5.53 9.75
N TRP A 232 -14.29 -5.74 8.43
CA TRP A 232 -13.15 -6.03 7.56
C TRP A 232 -12.06 -4.95 7.62
N VAL A 233 -12.42 -3.66 7.51
CA VAL A 233 -11.45 -2.54 7.59
C VAL A 233 -10.66 -2.55 8.91
N MET A 234 -11.25 -3.07 9.98
CA MET A 234 -10.62 -3.09 11.30
C MET A 234 -9.87 -4.39 11.61
N THR A 235 -9.99 -5.43 10.78
CA THR A 235 -9.43 -6.77 11.08
C THR A 235 -8.60 -7.39 9.98
N ALA A 236 -8.76 -6.98 8.72
CA ALA A 236 -8.04 -7.58 7.61
C ALA A 236 -6.58 -7.12 7.56
N SER A 237 -5.68 -7.98 7.08
CA SER A 237 -4.24 -7.72 6.96
C SER A 237 -3.96 -6.47 6.14
N GLU A 238 -4.57 -6.39 4.98
CA GLU A 238 -4.40 -5.34 3.96
C GLU A 238 -4.96 -3.98 4.40
N THR A 239 -5.81 -3.93 5.43
CA THR A 239 -6.31 -2.68 6.03
C THR A 239 -5.71 -2.39 7.39
N ARG A 240 -4.76 -3.21 7.86
CA ARG A 240 -4.11 -3.04 9.15
C ARG A 240 -3.49 -1.65 9.38
N PRO A 241 -2.90 -0.98 8.38
CA PRO A 241 -2.43 0.40 8.56
C PRO A 241 -3.54 1.38 8.98
N ILE A 242 -4.76 1.23 8.43
CA ILE A 242 -5.95 2.00 8.81
C ILE A 242 -6.35 1.66 10.24
N ALA A 243 -6.49 0.37 10.54
CA ALA A 243 -6.89 -0.11 11.86
C ALA A 243 -5.93 0.39 12.95
N ASN A 244 -4.62 0.25 12.74
CA ASN A 244 -3.57 0.69 13.65
C ASN A 244 -3.62 2.21 13.87
N LEU A 245 -3.74 3.00 12.80
CA LEU A 245 -3.88 4.46 12.88
C LEU A 245 -5.11 4.85 13.73
N CYS A 246 -6.27 4.30 13.41
CA CYS A 246 -7.52 4.67 14.05
C CYS A 246 -7.60 4.17 15.51
N ASN A 247 -7.12 2.97 15.81
CA ASN A 247 -7.07 2.45 17.19
C ASN A 247 -6.15 3.31 18.07
N ALA A 248 -5.00 3.75 17.54
CA ALA A 248 -4.05 4.56 18.29
C ALA A 248 -4.55 5.99 18.57
N GLN A 249 -5.38 6.56 17.68
CA GLN A 249 -5.73 7.98 17.73
C GLN A 249 -7.18 8.27 18.15
N CYS A 250 -8.12 7.33 17.94
CA CYS A 250 -9.55 7.66 17.99
C CYS A 250 -10.35 6.96 19.10
N GLY A 251 -9.73 6.10 19.91
CA GLY A 251 -10.41 5.40 21.01
C GLY A 251 -11.71 4.72 20.53
N SER A 252 -12.85 5.04 21.16
CA SER A 252 -14.15 4.46 20.80
C SER A 252 -14.64 4.82 19.39
N GLN A 253 -14.08 5.85 18.75
CA GLN A 253 -14.39 6.21 17.36
C GLN A 253 -13.57 5.41 16.33
N ALA A 254 -12.65 4.54 16.75
CA ALA A 254 -11.73 3.84 15.84
C ALA A 254 -12.45 3.11 14.67
N PRO A 255 -13.56 2.37 14.87
CA PRO A 255 -14.25 1.75 13.73
C PRO A 255 -14.85 2.74 12.73
N ALA A 256 -15.39 3.87 13.21
CA ALA A 256 -15.94 4.91 12.34
C ALA A 256 -14.82 5.68 11.61
N CYS A 257 -13.70 5.92 12.31
CA CYS A 257 -12.46 6.42 11.69
C CYS A 257 -11.98 5.49 10.58
N GLY A 258 -11.96 4.17 10.80
CA GLY A 258 -11.51 3.21 9.79
C GLY A 258 -12.31 3.30 8.51
N MET A 259 -13.65 3.29 8.63
CA MET A 259 -14.55 3.48 7.48
C MET A 259 -14.30 4.81 6.75
N ALA A 260 -14.14 5.91 7.49
CA ALA A 260 -13.85 7.21 6.90
C ALA A 260 -12.50 7.22 6.16
N MET A 261 -11.45 6.63 6.75
CA MET A 261 -10.12 6.54 6.13
C MET A 261 -10.12 5.67 4.87
N MET A 262 -10.82 4.53 4.87
CA MET A 262 -10.98 3.69 3.66
C MET A 262 -11.68 4.46 2.55
N ALA A 263 -12.79 5.13 2.87
CA ALA A 263 -13.52 5.94 1.90
C ALA A 263 -12.64 7.07 1.36
N LEU A 264 -11.94 7.80 2.23
CA LEU A 264 -11.07 8.91 1.83
C LEU A 264 -9.88 8.45 1.00
N ALA A 265 -9.28 7.29 1.31
CA ALA A 265 -8.15 6.77 0.55
C ALA A 265 -8.49 6.38 -0.89
N GLY A 266 -9.78 6.17 -1.19
CA GLY A 266 -10.29 5.84 -2.53
C GLY A 266 -11.06 4.53 -2.62
N GLY A 267 -11.46 3.94 -1.49
CA GLY A 267 -12.17 2.66 -1.47
C GLY A 267 -11.24 1.46 -1.35
N TYR A 268 -11.80 0.27 -1.56
CA TYR A 268 -11.14 -1.04 -1.45
C TYR A 268 -9.84 -1.08 -2.27
N PHE A 269 -9.91 -0.77 -3.56
CA PHE A 269 -8.78 -0.96 -4.46
C PHE A 269 -7.60 -0.04 -4.19
N GLU A 270 -7.78 1.04 -3.45
CA GLU A 270 -6.70 1.93 -3.04
C GLU A 270 -6.09 1.56 -1.70
N VAL A 271 -6.89 1.02 -0.76
CA VAL A 271 -6.38 0.64 0.56
C VAL A 271 -5.56 -0.65 0.53
N ILE A 272 -5.92 -1.61 -0.35
CA ILE A 272 -5.16 -2.85 -0.53
C ILE A 272 -3.83 -2.67 -1.28
N ARG A 273 -3.43 -1.42 -1.52
CA ARG A 273 -2.21 -1.05 -2.26
C ARG A 273 -1.21 -0.30 -1.37
N ILE A 274 -1.38 -0.42 -0.05
CA ILE A 274 -0.48 0.15 0.94
C ILE A 274 0.47 -0.99 1.32
N ASP A 275 1.47 -1.20 0.47
CA ASP A 275 2.36 -2.35 0.55
C ASP A 275 3.81 -1.94 0.69
N SER A 276 4.61 -2.92 1.11
CA SER A 276 6.05 -2.78 1.17
C SER A 276 6.62 -2.39 -0.20
N PRO A 277 7.50 -1.39 -0.28
CA PRO A 277 8.13 -1.01 -1.53
C PRO A 277 9.14 -2.06 -2.02
N LEU A 278 9.67 -2.92 -1.15
CA LEU A 278 10.69 -3.93 -1.47
C LEU A 278 10.71 -5.02 -0.39
N GLU A 279 9.98 -6.12 -0.63
CA GLU A 279 9.79 -7.21 0.33
C GLU A 279 11.07 -7.96 0.67
N LYS A 280 12.04 -7.98 -0.25
CA LYS A 280 13.40 -8.48 0.00
C LYS A 280 14.05 -7.83 1.23
N LEU A 281 13.78 -6.55 1.49
CA LEU A 281 14.34 -5.82 2.63
C LEU A 281 13.34 -5.62 3.76
N ILE A 282 12.08 -5.37 3.40
CA ILE A 282 11.02 -4.99 4.34
C ILE A 282 9.88 -5.99 4.16
N PRO A 283 9.81 -7.07 4.96
CA PRO A 283 8.70 -8.01 4.88
C PRO A 283 7.35 -7.28 4.98
N GLN A 284 6.36 -7.69 4.19
CA GLN A 284 5.05 -7.02 4.14
C GLN A 284 4.43 -6.84 5.53
N GLU A 285 4.49 -7.85 6.39
CA GLU A 285 3.96 -7.79 7.76
C GLU A 285 4.64 -6.70 8.60
N VAL A 286 5.97 -6.57 8.49
CA VAL A 286 6.73 -5.52 9.17
C VAL A 286 6.32 -4.14 8.65
N PHE A 287 6.10 -4.01 7.34
CA PHE A 287 5.63 -2.77 6.74
C PHE A 287 4.23 -2.39 7.22
N LEU A 288 3.26 -3.32 7.17
CA LEU A 288 1.86 -3.07 7.57
C LEU A 288 1.72 -2.66 9.05
N ASP A 289 2.61 -3.14 9.91
CA ASP A 289 2.66 -2.77 11.33
C ASP A 289 3.39 -1.45 11.59
N SER A 290 4.14 -0.94 10.61
CA SER A 290 4.99 0.23 10.78
C SER A 290 4.22 1.54 10.93
N LYS A 291 4.89 2.56 11.51
CA LYS A 291 4.37 3.92 11.52
C LYS A 291 4.27 4.48 10.10
N ARG A 292 5.17 4.07 9.21
CA ARG A 292 5.20 4.48 7.80
C ARG A 292 3.90 4.14 7.07
N ALA A 293 3.40 2.90 7.18
CA ALA A 293 2.17 2.50 6.52
C ALA A 293 0.95 3.29 7.04
N GLN A 294 0.89 3.56 8.35
CA GLN A 294 -0.14 4.43 8.96
C GLN A 294 -0.07 5.86 8.40
N LEU A 295 1.14 6.41 8.25
CA LEU A 295 1.35 7.75 7.69
C LEU A 295 0.99 7.79 6.21
N MET A 296 1.33 6.78 5.42
CA MET A 296 0.92 6.68 4.02
C MET A 296 -0.60 6.65 3.88
N THR A 297 -1.29 5.89 4.73
CA THR A 297 -2.76 5.90 4.83
C THR A 297 -3.30 7.31 5.10
N LEU A 298 -2.78 7.97 6.14
CA LEU A 298 -3.24 9.31 6.52
C LEU A 298 -2.97 10.33 5.42
N ARG A 299 -1.79 10.32 4.82
CA ARG A 299 -1.42 11.22 3.72
C ARG A 299 -2.28 10.97 2.51
N ARG A 300 -2.52 9.70 2.14
CA ARG A 300 -3.43 9.37 1.04
C ARG A 300 -4.82 9.91 1.32
N ALA A 301 -5.39 9.70 2.51
CA ALA A 301 -6.70 10.24 2.88
C ALA A 301 -6.75 11.79 2.92
N ALA A 302 -5.68 12.43 3.41
CA ALA A 302 -5.60 13.89 3.55
C ALA A 302 -5.42 14.61 2.21
N LEU A 303 -4.62 14.01 1.32
CA LEU A 303 -4.30 14.52 -0.01
C LEU A 303 -5.21 13.94 -1.11
N ALA A 304 -6.05 12.96 -0.77
CA ALA A 304 -7.00 12.36 -1.70
C ALA A 304 -7.74 13.46 -2.44
N ARG A 305 -7.79 13.31 -3.77
CA ARG A 305 -8.55 14.18 -4.68
C ARG A 305 -8.05 15.61 -4.83
N SER A 306 -6.82 15.94 -4.43
CA SER A 306 -6.11 17.04 -5.08
C SER A 306 -5.97 16.81 -6.59
N GLU A 307 -5.97 15.54 -7.01
CA GLU A 307 -5.96 15.10 -8.42
C GLU A 307 -7.28 15.37 -9.15
N THR A 308 -8.42 15.37 -8.44
CA THR A 308 -9.75 15.64 -9.03
C THR A 308 -10.28 17.05 -8.70
N ASN A 309 -9.43 17.92 -8.16
CA ASN A 309 -9.69 19.33 -7.78
C ASN A 309 -10.75 19.59 -6.71
N ASN A 310 -11.41 18.57 -6.15
CA ASN A 310 -12.49 18.74 -5.15
C ASN A 310 -12.28 17.79 -3.95
N PRO A 311 -11.35 18.10 -3.04
CA PRO A 311 -11.21 17.34 -1.79
C PRO A 311 -12.45 17.55 -0.92
N PRO A 312 -12.92 16.51 -0.19
CA PRO A 312 -14.07 16.64 0.69
C PRO A 312 -13.81 17.65 1.82
N GLY A 313 -14.85 18.39 2.16
CA GLY A 313 -14.85 19.36 3.25
C GLY A 313 -14.73 18.66 4.60
N LEU A 314 -14.11 19.32 5.58
CA LEU A 314 -13.93 18.75 6.92
C LEU A 314 -15.26 18.42 7.60
N ASN A 315 -16.30 19.22 7.37
CA ASN A 315 -17.65 18.96 7.90
C ASN A 315 -18.27 17.69 7.31
N GLU A 316 -18.01 17.40 6.02
CA GLU A 316 -18.50 16.19 5.37
C GLU A 316 -17.79 14.96 5.95
N ILE A 317 -16.48 15.05 6.20
CA ILE A 317 -15.71 13.98 6.85
C ILE A 317 -16.19 13.78 8.30
N ALA A 318 -16.43 14.87 9.03
CA ALA A 318 -16.88 14.82 10.41
C ALA A 318 -18.25 14.14 10.57
N ALA A 319 -19.10 14.19 9.54
CA ALA A 319 -20.37 13.45 9.52
C ALA A 319 -20.18 11.93 9.54
N TYR A 320 -19.02 11.42 9.10
CA TYR A 320 -18.64 10.01 9.24
C TYR A 320 -17.89 9.74 10.54
N SER A 321 -16.90 10.58 10.82
CA SER A 321 -16.03 10.45 12.00
C SER A 321 -15.35 11.79 12.29
N GLN A 322 -15.67 12.39 13.43
CA GLN A 322 -15.02 13.62 13.89
C GLN A 322 -13.50 13.39 14.04
N CYS A 323 -13.09 12.26 14.62
CA CYS A 323 -11.67 11.95 14.77
C CYS A 323 -10.94 11.90 13.41
N ALA A 324 -11.54 11.29 12.38
CA ALA A 324 -10.92 11.25 11.06
C ALA A 324 -10.79 12.65 10.45
N ALA A 325 -11.80 13.51 10.63
CA ALA A 325 -11.75 14.90 10.17
C ALA A 325 -10.61 15.67 10.84
N ASP A 326 -10.41 15.48 12.15
CA ASP A 326 -9.34 16.13 12.91
C ASP A 326 -7.95 15.65 12.44
N LEU A 327 -7.76 14.34 12.25
CA LEU A 327 -6.52 13.78 11.71
C LEU A 327 -6.20 14.33 10.31
N VAL A 328 -7.19 14.34 9.41
CA VAL A 328 -7.03 14.90 8.06
C VAL A 328 -6.75 16.39 8.10
N GLN A 329 -7.40 17.15 8.98
CA GLN A 329 -7.15 18.57 9.15
C GLN A 329 -5.71 18.83 9.60
N GLN A 330 -5.25 18.11 10.63
CA GLN A 330 -3.89 18.21 11.15
C GLN A 330 -2.87 17.90 10.06
N GLU A 331 -3.07 16.81 9.32
CA GLU A 331 -2.17 16.45 8.22
C GLU A 331 -2.18 17.53 7.13
N ARG A 332 -3.34 17.99 6.66
CA ARG A 332 -3.42 19.08 5.66
C ARG A 332 -2.72 20.37 6.10
N GLN A 333 -2.67 20.66 7.40
CA GLN A 333 -1.96 21.84 7.93
C GLN A 333 -0.44 21.71 7.80
N THR A 334 0.14 20.51 7.85
CA THR A 334 1.60 20.31 7.68
C THR A 334 2.02 20.74 6.27
N TYR A 335 1.23 20.39 5.26
CA TYR A 335 1.44 20.74 3.86
C TYR A 335 1.26 22.23 3.54
N ARG A 336 0.34 22.92 4.23
CA ARG A 336 0.09 24.35 4.01
C ARG A 336 1.29 25.23 4.42
N LYS A 337 2.08 24.79 5.39
CA LYS A 337 3.27 25.53 5.87
C LYS A 337 4.43 25.52 4.87
N LEU A 338 4.36 24.70 3.82
CA LEU A 338 5.40 24.59 2.79
C LEU A 338 5.18 25.55 1.61
N LYS A 339 4.00 26.17 1.50
CA LYS A 339 3.66 27.15 0.46
C LYS A 339 3.90 28.56 0.95
#